data_AF-A0A832LNX6-F1
#
_entry.id   AF-A0A832LNX6-F1
#
_cell.length_a   1.000
_cell.length_b   1.000
_cell.length_c   1.000
_cell.angle_alpha   90.00
_cell.angle_beta   90.00
_cell.angle_gamma   90.00
#
_symmetry.space_group_name_H-M   'P 1'
#
loop_
_entity.id
_entity.type
_entity.pdbx_description
1 polymer ?
#
loop_
_entity_poly.entity_id
_entity_poly.type
_entity_poly.pdbx_seq_one_letter_code
_entity_poly.pdbx_strand_id
1 'polypeptide(L)'
;RARGIDLIVVIIPEKLSIYADYLSSKAPDHRDVAVAPRRFIADLLERDVEAIDLYAVYRDRRKDLADKRELYYPRDTHWRNLGARIAATTATRPTMSCSSRTRRAAPMTMFRVRRSS
;
A
#
# COMPACT_ATOMS: atom_id res chain seq x y z
N ARG A 1 16.41 12.70 7.86
CA ARG A 1 17.20 12.10 8.96
C ARG A 1 17.99 13.11 9.81
N ALA A 2 18.48 14.25 9.29
CA ALA A 2 19.31 15.21 10.06
C ALA A 2 18.71 15.74 11.38
N ARG A 3 17.38 15.67 11.54
CA ARG A 3 16.66 16.05 12.78
C ARG A 3 16.28 14.87 13.68
N GLY A 4 16.75 13.66 13.39
CA GLY A 4 16.35 12.45 14.12
C GLY A 4 14.88 12.03 13.90
N ILE A 5 14.24 12.54 12.84
CA ILE A 5 12.86 12.21 12.48
C ILE A 5 12.88 11.10 11.43
N ASP A 6 12.16 10.03 11.71
CA ASP A 6 11.81 8.97 10.75
C ASP A 6 10.54 9.37 9.99
N LEU A 7 10.58 9.19 8.67
CA LEU A 7 9.47 9.51 7.76
C LEU A 7 8.88 8.21 7.23
N ILE A 8 7.57 8.06 7.39
CA ILE A 8 6.78 7.03 6.73
C ILE A 8 5.82 7.72 5.77
N VAL A 9 5.80 7.30 4.52
CA VAL A 9 4.90 7.82 3.49
C VAL A 9 3.79 6.81 3.24
N VAL A 10 2.54 7.20 3.47
CA VAL A 10 1.37 6.37 3.16
C VAL A 10 0.80 6.81 1.83
N ILE A 11 0.82 5.93 0.83
CA ILE A 11 0.28 6.23 -0.49
C ILE A 11 -1.20 5.86 -0.51
N ILE A 12 -2.07 6.89 -0.48
CA ILE A 12 -3.52 6.71 -0.51
C ILE A 12 -3.96 6.41 -1.95
N PRO A 13 -4.75 5.35 -2.19
CA PRO A 13 -5.22 5.03 -3.52
C PRO A 13 -6.25 6.05 -4.00
N GLU A 14 -6.27 6.28 -5.30
CA GLU A 14 -7.35 7.04 -5.93
C GLU A 14 -8.57 6.12 -6.11
N LYS A 15 -9.79 6.66 -5.99
CA LYS A 15 -11.02 5.86 -5.98
C LYS A 15 -11.18 5.05 -7.26
N LEU A 16 -11.01 5.65 -8.43
CA LEU A 16 -11.18 5.00 -9.72
C LEU A 16 -10.16 3.88 -9.95
N SER A 17 -8.97 3.98 -9.37
CA SER A 17 -7.99 2.90 -9.40
C SER A 17 -8.44 1.64 -8.64
N ILE A 18 -9.23 1.80 -7.57
CA ILE A 18 -9.78 0.70 -6.78
C ILE A 18 -11.07 0.15 -7.38
N TYR A 19 -11.88 1.01 -8.00
CA TYR A 19 -13.19 0.69 -8.59
C TYR A 19 -13.18 0.73 -10.13
N ALA A 20 -12.10 0.28 -10.76
CA ALA A 20 -11.96 0.31 -12.22
C ALA A 20 -13.05 -0.49 -12.96
N ASP A 21 -13.57 -1.55 -12.33
CA ASP A 21 -14.71 -2.35 -12.81
C ASP A 21 -16.02 -1.56 -12.91
N TYR A 22 -16.22 -0.52 -12.10
CA TYR A 22 -17.39 0.34 -12.19
C TYR A 22 -17.29 1.33 -13.36
N LEU A 23 -16.09 1.56 -13.88
CA LEU A 23 -15.86 2.42 -15.04
C LEU A 23 -15.94 1.66 -16.36
N SER A 24 -15.44 0.42 -16.39
CA SER A 24 -15.44 -0.37 -17.61
C SER A 24 -15.45 -1.86 -17.32
N SER A 25 -16.25 -2.61 -18.08
CA SER A 25 -16.20 -4.08 -18.13
C SER A 25 -14.89 -4.62 -18.70
N LYS A 26 -14.06 -3.76 -19.31
CA LYS A 26 -12.71 -4.11 -19.80
C LYS A 26 -11.62 -3.96 -18.73
N ALA A 27 -11.98 -3.58 -17.51
CA ALA A 27 -11.01 -3.50 -16.42
C ALA A 27 -10.36 -4.88 -16.20
N PRO A 28 -9.04 -4.93 -15.97
CA PRO A 28 -8.37 -6.21 -15.78
C PRO A 28 -8.89 -6.94 -14.53
N ASP A 29 -8.97 -8.27 -14.57
CA ASP A 29 -9.44 -9.09 -13.43
C ASP A 29 -8.58 -8.92 -12.19
N HIS A 30 -7.28 -8.66 -12.39
CA HIS A 30 -6.35 -8.35 -11.31
C HIS A 30 -6.51 -6.91 -10.78
N ARG A 31 -7.42 -6.10 -11.34
CA ARG A 31 -7.88 -4.78 -10.87
C ARG A 31 -6.76 -3.80 -10.55
N ASP A 32 -5.77 -3.80 -11.43
CA ASP A 32 -4.53 -3.11 -11.19
C ASP A 32 -4.22 -2.18 -12.35
N VAL A 33 -4.43 -0.89 -12.08
CA VAL A 33 -4.30 0.18 -13.08
C VAL A 33 -3.34 1.28 -12.59
N ALA A 34 -2.66 1.05 -11.46
CA ALA A 34 -1.91 2.06 -10.72
C ALA A 34 -0.41 2.08 -11.07
N VAL A 35 -0.08 2.26 -12.36
CA VAL A 35 1.33 2.23 -12.82
C VAL A 35 2.17 3.36 -12.23
N ALA A 36 1.66 4.59 -12.23
CA ALA A 36 2.41 5.75 -11.73
C ALA A 36 2.65 5.69 -10.19
N PRO A 37 1.63 5.39 -9.34
CA PRO A 37 1.84 5.22 -7.91
C PRO A 37 2.90 4.16 -7.56
N ARG A 38 2.98 3.07 -8.32
CA ARG A 38 3.98 2.02 -8.10
C ARG A 38 5.40 2.44 -8.40
N ARG A 39 5.59 3.18 -9.51
CA ARG A 39 6.89 3.78 -9.81
C ARG A 39 7.31 4.71 -8.70
N PHE A 40 6.39 5.55 -8.23
CA PHE A 40 6.66 6.44 -7.11
C PHE A 40 7.03 5.71 -5.82
N ILE A 41 6.34 4.62 -5.48
CA ILE A 41 6.69 3.78 -4.33
C ILE A 41 8.09 3.17 -4.50
N ALA A 42 8.43 2.67 -5.69
CA ALA A 42 9.76 2.15 -5.98
C ALA A 42 10.84 3.24 -5.78
N ASP A 43 10.62 4.43 -6.32
CA ASP A 43 11.54 5.57 -6.17
C ASP A 43 11.75 5.96 -4.69
N LEU A 44 10.70 5.87 -3.86
CA LEU A 44 10.80 6.14 -2.42
C LEU A 44 11.65 5.07 -1.71
N LEU A 45 11.40 3.79 -2.01
CA LEU A 45 12.14 2.68 -1.41
C LEU A 45 13.62 2.69 -1.82
N GLU A 46 13.94 3.03 -3.07
CA GLU A 46 15.31 3.21 -3.55
C GLU A 46 16.06 4.31 -2.79
N ARG A 47 15.33 5.29 -2.23
CA ARG A 47 15.87 6.40 -1.44
C ARG A 47 15.87 6.15 0.07
N ASP A 48 15.66 4.90 0.50
CA ASP A 48 15.55 4.51 1.92
C ASP A 48 14.40 5.26 2.65
N VAL A 49 13.32 5.57 1.91
CA VAL A 49 12.09 6.12 2.48
C VAL A 49 11.06 5.01 2.61
N GLU A 50 10.62 4.76 3.84
CA GLU A 50 9.58 3.78 4.11
C GLU A 50 8.26 4.23 3.49
N ALA A 51 7.69 3.40 2.63
CA ALA A 51 6.45 3.66 1.93
C ALA A 51 5.44 2.52 2.14
N ILE A 52 4.21 2.87 2.51
CA ILE A 52 3.11 1.92 2.67
C ILE A 52 2.23 1.96 1.43
N ASP A 53 2.13 0.81 0.75
CA ASP A 53 1.27 0.63 -0.42
C ASP A 53 -0.14 0.18 -0.02
N LEU A 54 -1.08 1.13 0.01
CA LEU A 54 -2.49 0.80 0.23
C LEU A 54 -3.23 0.32 -1.03
N TYR A 55 -2.66 0.47 -2.24
CA TYR A 55 -3.31 -0.02 -3.46
C TYR A 55 -3.44 -1.54 -3.40
N ALA A 56 -2.38 -2.22 -2.97
CA ALA A 56 -2.41 -3.66 -2.79
C ALA A 56 -3.47 -4.10 -1.78
N VAL A 57 -3.45 -3.48 -0.59
CA VAL A 57 -4.39 -3.78 0.51
C VAL A 57 -5.84 -3.60 0.08
N TYR A 58 -6.16 -2.48 -0.58
CA TYR A 58 -7.54 -2.17 -0.96
C TYR A 58 -8.03 -3.04 -2.11
N ARG A 59 -7.16 -3.34 -3.07
CA ARG A 59 -7.48 -4.28 -4.16
C ARG A 59 -7.79 -5.66 -3.61
N ASP A 60 -6.96 -6.19 -2.72
CA ASP A 60 -7.14 -7.54 -2.19
C ASP A 60 -8.38 -7.62 -1.30
N ARG A 61 -8.67 -6.56 -0.53
CA ARG A 61 -9.94 -6.43 0.19
C ARG A 61 -11.16 -6.40 -0.74
N ARG A 62 -11.05 -5.79 -1.92
CA ARG A 62 -12.11 -5.77 -2.94
C ARG A 62 -12.31 -7.12 -3.66
N LYS A 63 -11.33 -8.02 -3.60
CA LYS A 63 -11.48 -9.40 -4.10
C LYS A 63 -12.21 -10.29 -3.10
N ASP A 64 -12.15 -9.96 -1.81
CA ASP A 64 -12.90 -10.66 -0.78
C ASP A 64 -14.41 -10.38 -0.89
N LEU A 65 -15.13 -11.38 -1.41
CA LEU A 65 -16.58 -11.32 -1.67
C LEU A 65 -17.42 -11.36 -0.39
N ALA A 66 -16.83 -11.74 0.76
CA ALA A 66 -17.56 -11.90 2.01
C ALA A 66 -17.96 -10.56 2.65
N ASP A 67 -17.13 -9.53 2.52
CA ASP A 67 -17.44 -8.19 3.05
C ASP A 67 -17.49 -7.15 1.91
N LYS A 68 -18.74 -6.81 1.56
CA LYS A 68 -19.13 -5.90 0.47
C LYS A 68 -19.11 -4.42 0.84
N ARG A 69 -18.67 -4.05 2.05
CA ARG A 69 -18.64 -2.63 2.44
C ARG A 69 -17.63 -1.86 1.61
N GLU A 70 -18.10 -0.80 0.97
CA GLU A 70 -17.25 0.06 0.15
C GLU A 70 -16.24 0.84 0.99
N LEU A 71 -15.05 1.05 0.42
CA LEU A 71 -13.94 1.80 1.01
C LEU A 71 -14.07 3.31 0.77
N TYR A 72 -14.85 3.72 -0.24
CA TYR A 72 -15.08 5.12 -0.61
C TYR A 72 -16.58 5.42 -0.65
N TYR A 73 -16.95 6.69 -0.51
CA TYR A 73 -18.36 7.07 -0.68
C TYR A 73 -18.73 7.08 -2.17
N PRO A 74 -19.96 6.69 -2.56
CA PRO A 74 -20.36 6.62 -3.97
C PRO A 74 -20.22 7.93 -4.74
N ARG A 75 -20.55 9.07 -4.10
CA ARG A 75 -20.58 10.41 -4.71
C ARG A 75 -19.51 11.37 -4.19
N ASP A 76 -18.54 10.85 -3.44
CA ASP A 76 -17.40 11.61 -2.91
C ASP A 76 -16.08 10.96 -3.35
N THR A 77 -15.00 11.73 -3.34
CA THR A 77 -13.64 11.25 -3.62
C THR A 77 -12.95 10.73 -2.37
N HIS A 78 -13.44 11.08 -1.17
CA HIS A 78 -12.91 10.61 0.10
C HIS A 78 -13.29 9.16 0.39
N TRP A 79 -12.36 8.49 1.06
CA TRP A 79 -12.62 7.21 1.68
C TRP A 79 -13.65 7.32 2.81
N ARG A 80 -14.33 6.20 3.08
CA ARG A 80 -15.16 6.03 4.27
C ARG A 80 -14.28 5.76 5.47
N ASN A 81 -14.86 5.85 6.67
CA ASN A 81 -14.18 5.50 7.92
C ASN A 81 -13.58 4.08 7.89
N LEU A 82 -14.19 3.16 7.14
CA LEU A 82 -13.62 1.82 6.94
C LEU A 82 -12.27 1.87 6.23
N GLY A 83 -12.15 2.63 5.13
CA GLY A 83 -10.88 2.82 4.42
C GLY A 83 -9.83 3.44 5.33
N ALA A 84 -10.16 4.55 5.98
CA ALA A 84 -9.25 5.22 6.92
C ALA A 84 -8.80 4.28 8.07
N ARG A 85 -9.69 3.45 8.62
CA ARG A 85 -9.34 2.45 9.65
C ARG A 85 -8.37 1.41 9.12
N ILE A 86 -8.60 0.86 7.93
CA ILE A 86 -7.69 -0.10 7.31
C ILE A 86 -6.32 0.54 7.09
N ALA A 87 -6.28 1.75 6.54
CA ALA A 87 -5.03 2.49 6.35
C ALA A 87 -4.26 2.69 7.66
N ALA A 88 -4.95 3.11 8.73
CA ALA A 88 -4.34 3.26 10.04
C ALA A 88 -3.82 1.94 10.61
N THR A 89 -4.57 0.84 10.46
CA THR A 89 -4.14 -0.50 10.90
C THR A 89 -2.95 -1.00 10.09
N THR A 90 -2.93 -0.79 8.77
CA THR A 90 -1.78 -1.14 7.92
C THR A 90 -0.56 -0.30 8.27
N ALA A 91 -0.75 0.99 8.58
CA ALA A 91 0.32 1.87 9.02
C ALA A 91 0.78 1.64 10.45
N THR A 92 0.06 0.82 11.22
CA THR A 92 0.49 0.44 12.57
C THR A 92 1.66 -0.51 12.44
N ARG A 93 2.87 0.02 12.67
CA ARG A 93 4.08 -0.78 12.79
C ARG A 93 3.96 -1.70 14.01
N PRO A 94 4.26 -3.00 13.92
CA PRO A 94 4.79 -3.70 15.08
C PRO A 94 6.05 -2.94 15.50
N THR A 95 6.13 -2.53 16.75
CA THR A 95 7.28 -1.82 17.35
C THR A 95 8.49 -2.73 17.51
N MET A 96 8.85 -3.52 16.50
CA MET A 96 10.13 -4.22 16.43
C MET A 96 11.10 -3.38 15.61
N SER A 97 12.24 -3.04 16.21
CA SER A 97 13.28 -2.14 15.69
C SER A 97 12.99 -0.64 15.80
N CYS A 98 12.72 -0.19 17.03
CA CYS A 98 13.35 1.05 17.48
C CYS A 98 14.28 0.67 18.63
N SER A 99 15.49 0.27 18.29
CA SER A 99 16.60 0.18 19.22
C SER A 99 17.71 1.02 18.63
N SER A 100 18.03 2.10 19.34
CA SER A 100 19.35 2.73 19.33
C SER A 100 20.44 1.66 19.47
N ARG A 101 20.88 1.07 18.35
CA ARG A 101 22.04 0.20 18.34
C ARG A 101 22.61 0.08 16.94
N THR A 102 23.72 0.79 16.76
CA THR A 102 24.93 0.35 16.06
C THR A 102 24.73 -0.56 14.85
N ARG A 103 25.02 -0.01 13.68
CA ARG A 103 25.40 -0.76 12.47
C ARG A 103 26.34 -1.92 12.84
N ARG A 104 25.82 -3.14 12.85
CA ARG A 104 26.55 -4.35 12.50
C ARG A 104 25.64 -5.21 11.63
N ALA A 105 26.16 -5.53 10.45
CA ALA A 105 25.50 -6.31 9.43
C ALA A 105 25.05 -7.67 9.97
N ALA A 106 23.82 -8.05 9.64
CA ALA A 106 23.33 -9.43 9.63
C ALA A 106 22.21 -9.53 8.56
N PRO A 107 22.03 -10.71 7.96
CA PRO A 107 21.87 -10.85 6.51
C PRO A 107 20.46 -10.57 6.00
N MET A 108 20.40 -10.06 4.75
CA MET A 108 19.20 -9.97 3.93
C MET A 108 18.52 -11.34 3.80
N THR A 109 17.38 -11.53 4.45
CA THR A 109 16.41 -12.53 3.99
C THR A 109 15.65 -11.93 2.81
N MET A 110 16.25 -12.08 1.63
CA MET A 110 15.68 -11.70 0.34
C MET A 110 14.54 -12.68 -0.01
N PHE A 111 13.28 -12.22 0.04
CA PHE A 111 12.16 -12.99 -0.52
C PHE A 111 12.21 -12.87 -2.05
N ARG A 112 12.98 -13.78 -2.68
CA ARG A 112 13.11 -13.88 -4.15
C ARG A 112 11.95 -14.72 -4.69
N VAL A 113 11.02 -14.08 -5.39
CA VAL A 113 10.04 -14.77 -6.24
C VAL A 113 10.79 -15.43 -7.39
N ARG A 114 10.83 -16.78 -7.41
CA ARG A 114 11.24 -17.55 -8.60
C ARG A 114 10.14 -17.41 -9.65
N ARG A 115 10.49 -16.91 -10.84
CA ARG A 115 9.68 -17.15 -12.04
C ARG A 115 9.96 -18.58 -12.50
N SER A 116 8.91 -19.39 -12.58
CA SER A 116 8.94 -20.69 -13.24
C SER A 116 8.72 -20.46 -14.73
N SER A 117 9.61 -21.03 -15.55
CA SER A 117 9.41 -21.22 -16.99
C SER A 117 8.25 -22.17 -17.25
#